data_AF-A0A920NQX7-F1
#
_entry.id   AF-A0A920NQX7-F1
#
_cell.length_a   1.000
_cell.length_b   1.000
_cell.length_c   1.000
_cell.angle_alpha   90.00
_cell.angle_beta   90.00
_cell.angle_gamma   90.00
#
_symmetry.space_group_name_H-M   'P 1'
#
loop_
_entity.id
_entity.type
_entity.pdbx_description
1 polymer ?
#
loop_
_entity_poly.entity_id
_entity_poly.type
_entity_poly.pdbx_seq_one_letter_code
_entity_poly.pdbx_strand_id
1 'polypeptide(L)'
;MRKYAFLLWAIAIVSAQVSFTGNTETRIGESSNGFYYNETLINTNLQYGAFTNWIQLEFSDPPELGRRVNGVRKLRLEYENGPGYVETGRSIRNMGPGFGA
;
A
#
# COMPACT_ATOMS: atom_id res chain seq x y z
N MET A 1 -23.23 30.19 -5.40
CA MET A 1 -21.85 30.24 -4.88
C MET A 1 -21.71 29.73 -3.45
N ARG A 2 -22.57 30.15 -2.50
CA ARG A 2 -22.52 29.72 -1.07
C ARG A 2 -22.53 28.19 -0.84
N LYS A 3 -23.33 27.43 -1.59
CA LYS A 3 -23.38 25.95 -1.49
C LYS A 3 -22.07 25.25 -1.86
N TYR A 4 -21.33 25.81 -2.82
CA TYR A 4 -20.04 25.28 -3.24
C TYR A 4 -18.94 25.62 -2.24
N ALA A 5 -19.00 26.80 -1.62
CA ALA A 5 -18.09 27.18 -0.54
C ALA A 5 -18.24 26.27 0.69
N PHE A 6 -19.49 25.94 1.07
CA PHE A 6 -19.74 24.99 2.16
C PHE A 6 -19.21 23.57 1.84
N LEU A 7 -19.40 23.11 0.61
CA LEU A 7 -18.86 21.83 0.15
C LEU A 7 -17.33 21.79 0.24
N LEU A 8 -16.66 22.85 -0.24
CA LEU A 8 -15.20 22.96 -0.18
C LEU A 8 -14.67 22.99 1.26
N TRP A 9 -15.35 23.72 2.14
CA TRP A 9 -15.01 23.77 3.56
C TRP A 9 -15.17 22.40 4.24
N ALA A 10 -16.25 21.68 3.95
CA ALA A 10 -16.47 20.33 4.48
C ALA A 10 -15.39 19.35 4.03
N ILE A 11 -15.00 19.39 2.75
CA ILE A 11 -13.91 18.55 2.21
C ILE A 11 -12.58 18.89 2.90
N ALA A 12 -12.27 20.18 3.08
CA ALA A 12 -11.03 20.60 3.71
C ALA A 12 -10.90 20.10 5.17
N ILE A 13 -12.00 20.15 5.94
CA ILE A 13 -12.02 19.64 7.32
C ILE A 13 -11.77 18.13 7.36
N VAL A 14 -12.43 17.36 6.49
CA VAL A 14 -12.24 15.91 6.44
C VAL A 14 -10.80 15.57 6.03
N SER A 15 -10.27 16.24 5.02
CA SER A 15 -8.90 16.02 4.54
C SER A 15 -7.83 16.38 5.59
N ALA A 16 -8.06 17.40 6.43
CA ALA A 16 -7.10 17.80 7.47
C ALA A 16 -6.93 16.75 8.58
N GLN A 17 -7.85 15.80 8.71
CA GLN A 17 -7.78 14.71 9.69
C GLN A 17 -7.07 13.46 9.14
N VAL A 18 -6.76 13.44 7.84
CA VAL A 18 -6.18 12.29 7.15
C VAL A 18 -4.73 12.60 6.80
N SER A 19 -3.82 11.71 7.19
CA SER A 19 -2.45 11.72 6.70
C SER A 19 -2.30 10.64 5.63
N PHE A 20 -1.73 11.00 4.49
CA PHE A 20 -1.40 10.07 3.42
C PHE A 20 0.09 10.16 3.15
N THR A 21 0.79 9.03 3.27
CA THR A 21 2.22 8.95 2.94
C THR A 21 2.47 7.77 2.03
N GLY A 22 3.55 7.83 1.27
CA GLY A 22 3.90 6.73 0.39
C GLY A 22 5.26 6.91 -0.25
N ASN A 23 5.76 5.83 -0.82
CA ASN A 23 6.95 5.82 -1.64
C ASN A 23 6.67 5.06 -2.94
N THR A 24 7.50 5.30 -3.94
CA THR A 24 7.52 4.50 -5.15
C THR A 24 8.96 4.14 -5.43
N GLU A 25 9.20 2.84 -5.63
CA GLU A 25 10.50 2.28 -5.89
C GLU A 25 10.45 1.59 -7.25
N THR A 26 11.28 2.04 -8.17
CA THR A 26 11.42 1.40 -9.49
C THR A 26 12.81 0.78 -9.57
N ARG A 27 12.87 -0.51 -9.90
CA ARG A 27 14.10 -1.29 -10.07
C ARG A 27 14.16 -1.74 -11.53
N ILE A 28 15.21 -1.35 -12.21
CA ILE A 28 15.46 -1.74 -13.60
C ILE A 28 16.90 -2.24 -13.66
N GLY A 29 17.09 -3.41 -14.25
CA GLY A 29 18.42 -4.00 -14.34
C GLY A 29 18.53 -5.02 -15.46
N GLU A 30 19.77 -5.20 -15.89
CA GLU A 30 20.20 -6.22 -16.83
C GLU A 30 21.27 -7.07 -16.14
N SER A 31 21.08 -8.38 -16.18
CA SER A 31 22.02 -9.37 -15.68
C SER A 31 23.00 -9.77 -16.77
N SER A 32 24.20 -10.21 -16.38
CA SER A 32 25.27 -10.66 -17.29
C SER A 32 24.88 -11.87 -18.15
N ASN A 33 23.80 -12.57 -17.81
CA ASN A 33 23.21 -13.66 -18.59
C ASN A 33 22.15 -13.17 -19.62
N GLY A 34 22.00 -11.87 -19.83
CA GLY A 34 21.02 -11.27 -20.74
C GLY A 34 19.59 -11.19 -20.19
N PHE A 35 19.40 -11.41 -18.88
CA PHE A 35 18.10 -11.24 -18.24
C PHE A 35 17.84 -9.78 -17.90
N TYR A 36 16.72 -9.23 -18.39
CA TYR A 36 16.27 -7.88 -18.09
C TYR A 36 15.06 -7.95 -17.17
N TYR A 37 15.01 -7.08 -16.17
CA TYR A 37 13.84 -6.92 -15.31
C TYR A 37 13.45 -5.45 -15.16
N ASN A 38 12.16 -5.24 -14.94
CA ASN A 38 11.59 -3.94 -14.63
C ASN A 38 10.48 -4.13 -13.61
N GLU A 39 10.70 -3.62 -12.41
CA GLU A 39 9.79 -3.73 -11.29
C GLU A 39 9.46 -2.36 -10.74
N THR A 40 8.20 -2.11 -10.44
CA THR A 40 7.74 -0.92 -9.72
C THR A 40 6.92 -1.33 -8.52
N LEU A 41 7.32 -0.86 -7.35
CA LEU A 41 6.63 -1.05 -6.08
C LEU A 41 6.10 0.29 -5.59
N ILE A 42 4.79 0.37 -5.39
CA ILE A 42 4.14 1.57 -4.85
C ILE A 42 3.65 1.22 -3.45
N ASN A 43 4.19 1.91 -2.44
CA ASN A 43 3.79 1.75 -1.05
C ASN A 43 3.02 2.98 -0.61
N THR A 44 1.87 2.78 0.00
CA THR A 44 1.08 3.86 0.57
C THR A 44 0.55 3.47 1.94
N ASN A 45 0.46 4.44 2.82
CA ASN A 45 -0.34 4.36 4.03
C ASN A 45 -1.24 5.58 4.16
N LEU A 46 -2.42 5.33 4.72
CA LEU A 46 -3.41 6.33 5.04
C LEU A 46 -3.76 6.20 6.52
N GLN A 47 -3.52 7.26 7.28
CA GLN A 47 -3.81 7.33 8.71
C GLN A 47 -4.97 8.29 8.95
N TYR A 48 -5.93 7.85 9.77
CA TYR A 48 -7.06 8.65 10.23
C TYR A 48 -7.41 8.25 11.66
N GLY A 49 -7.14 9.14 12.62
CA GLY A 49 -7.31 8.85 14.04
C GLY A 49 -6.52 7.61 14.46
N ALA A 50 -7.23 6.62 15.01
CA ALA A 50 -6.67 5.35 15.47
C ALA A 50 -6.47 4.31 14.33
N PHE A 51 -6.84 4.62 13.09
CA PHE A 51 -6.76 3.68 11.97
C PHE A 51 -5.59 3.97 11.05
N THR A 52 -4.88 2.92 10.65
CA THR A 52 -3.87 2.96 9.58
C THR A 52 -4.22 1.94 8.50
N ASN A 53 -4.34 2.39 7.26
CA ASN A 53 -4.52 1.54 6.10
C ASN A 53 -3.23 1.48 5.31
N TRP A 54 -2.76 0.28 4.96
CA TRP A 54 -1.59 0.06 4.12
C TRP A 54 -2.01 -0.58 2.79
N ILE A 55 -1.59 0.03 1.69
CA ILE A 55 -1.79 -0.50 0.33
C ILE A 55 -0.43 -0.57 -0.36
N GLN A 56 -0.10 -1.74 -0.89
CA GLN A 56 1.11 -1.96 -1.69
C GLN A 56 0.70 -2.52 -3.05
N LEU A 57 1.12 -1.83 -4.11
CA LEU A 57 0.99 -2.29 -5.50
C LEU A 57 2.36 -2.70 -6.03
N GLU A 58 2.37 -3.70 -6.88
CA GLU A 58 3.58 -4.19 -7.54
C GLU A 58 3.28 -4.44 -9.02
N PHE A 59 4.20 -3.99 -9.87
CA PHE A 59 4.23 -4.24 -11.30
C PHE A 59 5.60 -4.79 -11.66
N SER A 60 5.70 -6.09 -11.87
CA SER A 60 6.95 -6.83 -12.06
C SER A 60 6.74 -7.88 -13.16
N ASP A 61 7.01 -7.50 -14.41
CA ASP A 61 6.91 -8.39 -15.58
C ASP A 61 8.01 -8.09 -16.61
N PRO A 62 9.15 -8.83 -16.59
CA PRO A 62 9.51 -9.88 -15.64
C PRO A 62 10.12 -9.31 -14.32
N PRO A 63 9.93 -9.99 -13.18
CA PRO A 63 10.54 -9.62 -11.91
C PRO A 63 12.04 -9.93 -11.88
N GLU A 64 12.80 -9.22 -11.06
CA GLU A 64 14.21 -9.54 -10.74
C GLU A 64 14.30 -10.95 -10.15
N LEU A 65 13.43 -11.25 -9.18
CA LEU A 65 13.35 -12.52 -8.48
C LEU A 65 11.91 -12.83 -8.06
N GLY A 66 11.51 -14.09 -8.18
CA GLY A 66 10.22 -14.59 -7.69
C GLY A 66 9.10 -14.57 -8.73
N ARG A 67 7.86 -14.41 -8.26
CA ARG A 67 6.66 -14.49 -9.12
C ARG A 67 6.40 -13.13 -9.77
N ARG A 68 5.99 -13.14 -11.05
CA ARG A 68 5.41 -11.96 -11.70
C ARG A 68 4.19 -11.48 -10.92
N VAL A 69 4.13 -10.19 -10.59
CA VAL A 69 2.99 -9.57 -9.93
C VAL A 69 2.63 -8.30 -10.67
N ASN A 70 1.37 -8.17 -11.07
CA ASN A 70 0.81 -6.96 -11.64
C ASN A 70 -0.49 -6.64 -10.91
N GLY A 71 -0.39 -6.00 -9.75
CA GLY A 71 -1.56 -5.66 -8.93
C GLY A 71 -1.27 -5.47 -7.44
N VAL A 72 -2.27 -5.77 -6.62
CA VAL A 72 -2.21 -5.56 -5.15
C VAL A 72 -1.34 -6.63 -4.49
N ARG A 73 -0.19 -6.21 -3.95
CA ARG A 73 0.72 -7.06 -3.18
C ARG A 73 0.35 -7.13 -1.69
N LYS A 74 -0.14 -6.02 -1.12
CA LYS A 74 -0.56 -5.93 0.28
C LYS A 74 -1.77 -5.02 0.43
N LEU A 75 -2.72 -5.45 1.25
CA LEU A 75 -3.82 -4.65 1.77
C LEU A 75 -3.97 -4.96 3.26
N ARG A 76 -3.79 -3.97 4.12
CA ARG A 76 -3.86 -4.15 5.57
C ARG A 76 -4.54 -2.98 6.24
N LEU A 77 -5.35 -3.26 7.26
CA LEU A 77 -5.95 -2.31 8.17
C LEU A 77 -5.44 -2.60 9.58
N GLU A 78 -4.97 -1.54 10.24
CA GLU A 78 -4.52 -1.54 11.61
C GLU A 78 -5.40 -0.57 12.41
N TYR A 79 -5.77 -0.95 13.63
CA TYR A 79 -6.41 -0.09 14.61
C TYR A 79 -5.58 -0.09 15.88
N GLU A 80 -5.20 1.09 16.35
CA GLU A 80 -4.39 1.28 17.55
C GLU A 80 -4.99 2.39 18.43
N ASN A 81 -5.39 2.04 19.65
CA ASN A 81 -5.92 3.01 20.61
C ASN A 81 -5.55 2.60 22.04
N GLY A 82 -4.63 3.35 22.64
CA GLY A 82 -4.08 3.05 23.97
C GLY A 82 -3.45 1.65 23.99
N PRO A 83 -3.84 0.75 24.92
CA PRO A 83 -3.28 -0.61 24.97
C PRO A 83 -3.89 -1.56 23.92
N GLY A 84 -4.92 -1.15 23.17
CA GLY A 84 -5.61 -2.00 22.20
C GLY A 84 -5.01 -1.89 20.80
N TYR A 85 -4.64 -3.02 20.21
CA TYR A 85 -4.14 -3.14 18.85
C TYR A 85 -4.82 -4.28 18.10
N VAL A 86 -5.30 -4.01 16.88
CA VAL A 86 -5.89 -5.02 15.98
C VAL A 86 -5.33 -4.82 14.58
N GLU A 87 -4.82 -5.89 13.98
CA GLU A 87 -4.37 -5.92 12.58
C GLU A 87 -5.20 -6.94 11.80
N THR A 88 -5.67 -6.56 10.61
CA THR A 88 -6.26 -7.49 9.64
C THR A 88 -5.84 -7.14 8.23
N GLY A 89 -5.68 -8.15 7.38
CA GLY A 89 -5.27 -7.90 5.99
C GLY A 89 -4.76 -9.13 5.27
N ARG A 90 -4.40 -8.91 4.00
CA ARG A 90 -3.84 -9.90 3.11
C ARG A 90 -2.53 -9.37 2.50
N SER A 91 -1.53 -10.24 2.42
CA SER A 91 -0.25 -9.98 1.79
C SER A 91 0.13 -11.20 0.97
N ILE A 92 0.64 -11.03 -0.25
CA ILE A 92 1.12 -12.15 -1.08
C ILE A 92 2.21 -12.95 -0.35
N ARG A 93 3.02 -12.30 0.51
CA ARG A 93 4.01 -13.00 1.36
C ARG A 93 3.38 -13.98 2.37
N ASN A 94 2.15 -13.72 2.81
CA ASN A 94 1.44 -14.56 3.78
C ASN A 94 0.65 -15.69 3.09
N MET A 95 0.78 -15.84 1.76
CA MET A 95 0.18 -16.91 0.96
C MET A 95 1.19 -18.02 0.61
N GLY A 96 2.25 -18.19 1.41
CA GLY A 96 3.08 -19.40 1.42
C GLY A 96 2.41 -20.52 2.20
N PRO A 97 2.78 -21.80 1.99
CA PRO A 97 2.25 -22.93 2.74
C PRO A 97 2.72 -22.83 4.20
N GLY A 98 1.96 -22.14 5.03
CA GLY A 98 2.40 -21.80 6.38
C GLY A 98 1.41 -20.97 7.17
N PHE A 99 0.13 -21.34 7.11
CA PHE A 99 -0.83 -21.05 8.16
C PHE A 99 -1.68 -22.30 8.38
N GLY A 100 -1.42 -23.01 9.49
CA GLY A 100 -2.34 -24.01 10.05
C GLY A 100 -1.80 -25.43 10.19
N ALA A 101 -0.98 -25.67 11.21
CA ALA A 101 -1.14 -26.72 12.22
C ALA A 101 -0.13 -26.48 13.34
#